data_AF-A0A5Q4EB00-F1
#
_entry.id   AF-A0A5Q4EB00-F1
#
_cell.length_a   1.000
_cell.length_b   1.000
_cell.length_c   1.000
_cell.angle_alpha   90.00
_cell.angle_beta   90.00
_cell.angle_gamma   90.00
#
_symmetry.space_group_name_H-M   'P 1'
#
loop_
_entity.id
_entity.type
_entity.pdbx_description
1 polymer ?
#
loop_
_entity_poly.entity_id
_entity_poly.type
_entity_poly.pdbx_seq_one_letter_code
_entity_poly.pdbx_strand_id
1 'polypeptide(L)'
;WIVSDGGTQMLMDAFYANLSQGLSKTEALQQAQIALIEGDFTASGVDRRASVDVISTQTGLPLGVADRLSHPYYWAPFILIGNGL
;
A
#
# COMPACT_ATOMS: atom_id res chain seq x y z
N TRP A 1 8.86 -3.75 -18.31
CA TRP A 1 7.62 -3.46 -17.56
C TRP A 1 8.00 -2.35 -16.59
N ILE A 2 7.47 -1.13 -16.76
CA ILE A 2 7.75 -0.01 -15.84
C ILE A 2 6.97 -0.29 -14.58
N VAL A 3 7.61 -0.84 -13.55
CA VAL A 3 7.00 -0.92 -12.23
C VAL A 3 6.69 0.52 -11.81
N SER A 4 5.41 0.83 -11.62
CA SER A 4 5.03 2.10 -11.01
C SER A 4 5.59 2.11 -9.59
N ASP A 5 6.62 2.92 -9.38
CA ASP A 5 7.31 3.12 -8.11
C ASP A 5 6.36 3.51 -6.98
N GLY A 6 5.34 4.31 -7.29
CA GLY A 6 4.32 4.75 -6.34
C GLY A 6 3.51 3.59 -5.73
N GLY A 7 3.11 2.58 -6.50
CA GLY A 7 2.33 1.46 -5.96
C GLY A 7 3.13 0.56 -5.02
N THR A 8 4.39 0.30 -5.37
CA THR A 8 5.31 -0.47 -4.53
C THR A 8 5.58 0.24 -3.21
N GLN A 9 5.83 1.56 -3.25
CA GLN A 9 6.04 2.36 -2.04
C GLN A 9 4.82 2.26 -1.12
N MET A 10 3.62 2.42 -1.67
CA MET A 10 2.37 2.42 -0.89
C MET A 10 2.11 1.07 -0.22
N LEU A 11 2.40 -0.04 -0.92
CA LEU A 11 2.28 -1.38 -0.36
C LEU A 11 3.31 -1.62 0.75
N MET A 12 4.54 -1.16 0.58
CA MET A 12 5.60 -1.31 1.58
C MET A 12 5.36 -0.45 2.82
N ASP A 13 4.88 0.78 2.67
CA ASP A 13 4.52 1.65 3.78
C ASP A 13 3.45 0.99 4.65
N ALA A 14 2.38 0.45 4.03
CA ALA A 14 1.33 -0.29 4.72
C ALA A 14 1.86 -1.58 5.38
N PHE A 15 2.69 -2.35 4.65
CA PHE A 15 3.27 -3.59 5.14
C PHE A 15 4.12 -3.38 6.40
N TYR A 16 5.04 -2.42 6.39
CA TYR A 16 5.89 -2.14 7.56
C TYR A 16 5.13 -1.51 8.71
N ALA A 17 4.13 -0.67 8.42
CA ALA A 17 3.26 -0.15 9.47
C ALA A 17 2.49 -1.28 10.16
N ASN A 18 1.94 -2.23 9.40
CA ASN A 18 1.29 -3.42 9.93
C ASN A 18 2.26 -4.30 10.75
N LEU A 19 3.48 -4.52 10.26
CA LEU A 19 4.51 -5.25 11.02
C LEU A 19 4.85 -4.56 12.35
N SER A 20 4.91 -3.22 12.37
CA SER A 20 5.19 -2.46 13.58
C SER A 20 4.08 -2.58 14.64
N GLN A 21 2.86 -2.93 14.21
CA GLN A 21 1.72 -3.21 15.08
C GLN A 21 1.72 -4.65 15.64
N GLY A 22 2.72 -5.47 15.28
CA GLY A 22 2.87 -6.84 15.77
C GLY A 22 2.16 -7.91 14.93
N LEU A 23 1.66 -7.56 13.74
CA LEU A 23 1.10 -8.54 12.80
C LEU A 23 2.20 -9.48 12.28
N SER A 24 1.85 -10.74 12.04
CA SER A 24 2.75 -11.66 11.34
C SER A 24 3.04 -11.16 9.92
N LYS A 25 4.15 -11.59 9.31
CA LYS A 25 4.49 -11.17 7.93
C LYS A 25 3.39 -11.51 6.94
N THR A 26 2.69 -12.62 7.15
CA THR A 26 1.57 -13.05 6.31
C THR A 26 0.39 -12.09 6.45
N GLU A 27 0.00 -11.78 7.68
CA GLU A 27 -1.12 -10.88 7.96
C GLU A 27 -0.81 -9.44 7.55
N ALA A 28 0.42 -8.97 7.81
CA ALA A 28 0.86 -7.64 7.42
C ALA A 28 0.81 -7.45 5.91
N LEU A 29 1.24 -8.45 5.13
CA LEU A 29 1.17 -8.42 3.67
C LEU A 29 -0.27 -8.48 3.17
N GLN A 30 -1.08 -9.36 3.74
CA GLN A 30 -2.50 -9.48 3.38
C GLN A 30 -3.25 -8.15 3.62
N GLN A 31 -3.06 -7.53 4.78
CA GLN A 31 -3.68 -6.26 5.12
C GLN A 31 -3.19 -5.12 4.21
N ALA A 32 -1.91 -5.12 3.84
CA ALA A 32 -1.39 -4.15 2.88
C ALA A 32 -2.00 -4.32 1.47
N GLN A 33 -2.22 -5.57 1.02
CA GLN A 33 -2.89 -5.84 -0.26
C GLN A 33 -4.36 -5.40 -0.23
N ILE A 34 -5.09 -5.68 0.86
CA ILE A 34 -6.48 -5.24 1.05
C ILE A 34 -6.56 -3.70 1.02
N ALA A 35 -5.65 -3.01 1.71
CA ALA A 35 -5.58 -1.55 1.71
C ALA A 35 -5.38 -0.96 0.31
N LEU A 36 -4.60 -1.61 -0.56
CA LEU A 36 -4.45 -1.21 -1.96
C LEU A 36 -5.71 -1.48 -2.79
N ILE A 37 -6.42 -2.59 -2.52
CA ILE A 37 -7.67 -2.94 -3.21
C ILE A 37 -8.78 -1.97 -2.85
N GLU A 38 -8.94 -1.67 -1.57
CA GLU A 38 -10.01 -0.81 -1.04
C GLU A 38 -9.66 0.68 -1.12
N GLY A 39 -8.37 1.00 -1.32
CA GLY A 39 -7.88 2.37 -1.28
C GLY A 39 -7.88 2.99 0.12
N ASP A 40 -8.13 2.19 1.16
CA ASP A 40 -8.18 2.60 2.56
C ASP A 40 -6.93 2.15 3.31
N PHE A 41 -6.18 3.13 3.83
CA PHE A 41 -4.93 2.91 4.55
C PHE A 41 -4.99 3.37 6.01
N THR A 42 -6.20 3.74 6.49
CA THR A 42 -6.41 4.22 7.85
C THR A 42 -6.09 3.14 8.90
N ALA A 43 -6.41 1.88 8.59
CA ALA A 43 -6.14 0.73 9.45
C ALA A 43 -4.63 0.46 9.65
N SER A 44 -3.80 0.78 8.65
CA SER A 44 -2.34 0.63 8.75
C SER A 44 -1.68 1.79 9.50
N GLY A 45 -2.42 2.80 9.97
CA GLY A 45 -1.83 3.98 10.63
C GLY A 45 -1.00 4.85 9.68
N VAL A 46 -1.17 4.64 8.37
CA VAL A 46 -0.56 5.48 7.33
C VAL A 46 -1.42 6.75 7.23
N ASP A 47 -1.09 7.74 8.06
CA ASP A 47 -1.80 9.03 8.11
C ASP A 47 -1.62 9.80 6.80
N ARG A 48 -2.63 9.75 5.92
CA ARG A 48 -2.73 10.58 4.72
C ARG A 48 -3.74 11.72 4.87
N ARG A 49 -3.88 12.28 6.07
CA ARG A 49 -4.66 13.51 6.29
C ARG A 49 -3.92 14.73 5.73
N ALA A 50 -3.71 14.72 4.43
CA ALA A 50 -3.49 15.89 3.60
C ALA A 50 -4.50 15.82 2.46
N SER A 51 -5.79 15.88 2.80
CA SER A 51 -6.85 16.21 1.85
C SER A 51 -6.79 17.71 1.58
N VAL A 52 -5.83 18.08 0.75
CA VAL A 52 -5.87 19.26 -0.10
C VAL A 52 -5.52 18.69 -1.46
N ASP A 53 -6.24 19.03 -2.52
CA ASP A 53 -6.02 18.53 -3.88
C ASP A 53 -4.57 18.88 -4.34
N VAL A 54 -3.63 18.05 -3.92
CA VAL A 54 -2.19 18.26 -3.98
C VAL A 54 -1.65 17.04 -4.68
N ILE A 55 -1.23 17.26 -5.92
CA ILE A 55 -0.38 16.34 -6.65
C ILE A 55 0.80 15.99 -5.74
N SER A 56 0.94 14.73 -5.35
CA SER A 56 2.07 14.30 -4.53
C SER A 56 3.35 14.56 -5.32
N THR A 57 4.27 15.38 -4.79
CA THR A 57 5.56 15.67 -5.45
C THR A 57 6.53 14.48 -5.41
N GLN A 58 6.21 13.43 -4.63
CA GLN A 58 6.96 12.17 -4.65
C GLN A 58 6.53 11.23 -5.78
N THR A 59 5.24 11.21 -6.16
CA THR A 59 4.71 10.25 -7.15
C THR A 59 4.13 10.90 -8.40
N GLY A 60 3.93 12.22 -8.40
CA GLY A 60 3.38 12.99 -9.51
C GLY A 60 1.89 12.77 -9.78
N LEU A 61 1.14 12.17 -8.83
CA LEU A 61 -0.23 11.71 -9.10
C LEU A 61 -1.30 12.45 -8.25
N PRO A 62 -2.49 12.71 -8.83
CA PRO A 62 -3.62 13.34 -8.13
C PRO A 62 -4.25 12.39 -7.09
N LEU A 63 -4.79 12.94 -6.00
CA LEU A 63 -5.26 12.20 -4.82
C LEU A 63 -6.44 11.23 -5.04
N GLY A 64 -6.98 11.13 -6.26
CA GLY A 64 -7.89 10.06 -6.71
C GLY A 64 -7.20 8.72 -7.04
N VAL A 65 -5.94 8.53 -6.66
CA VAL A 65 -5.13 7.32 -6.93
C VAL A 65 -5.57 6.09 -6.14
N ALA A 66 -6.38 6.25 -5.09
CA ALA A 66 -6.98 5.12 -4.37
C ALA A 66 -7.64 4.11 -5.34
N ASP A 67 -8.39 4.62 -6.33
CA ASP A 67 -9.09 3.82 -7.34
C ASP A 67 -8.14 3.21 -8.41
N ARG A 68 -6.92 3.76 -8.54
CA ARG A 68 -5.91 3.24 -9.47
C ARG A 68 -5.08 2.11 -8.89
N LEU A 69 -4.91 2.05 -7.57
CA LEU A 69 -4.11 1.02 -6.90
C LEU A 69 -4.86 -0.30 -6.70
N SER A 70 -6.19 -0.31 -6.92
CA SER A 70 -7.01 -1.52 -6.86
C SER A 70 -6.69 -2.53 -7.97
N HIS A 71 -6.07 -2.08 -9.07
CA HIS A 71 -5.74 -2.97 -10.18
C HIS A 71 -4.68 -4.01 -9.76
N PRO A 72 -4.85 -5.31 -10.10
CA PRO A 72 -3.93 -6.40 -9.70
C PRO A 72 -2.46 -6.14 -10.00
N TYR A 73 -2.18 -5.33 -11.02
CA TYR A 73 -0.85 -4.86 -11.36
C TYR A 73 -0.02 -4.33 -10.16
N TYR A 74 -0.66 -3.70 -9.17
CA TYR A 74 0.03 -3.03 -8.06
C TYR A 74 0.23 -3.89 -6.82
N TRP A 75 -0.53 -4.99 -6.64
CA TRP A 75 -0.49 -5.80 -5.42
C TRP A 75 -0.24 -7.29 -5.68
N ALA A 76 -0.63 -7.81 -6.85
CA ALA A 76 -0.45 -9.22 -7.20
C ALA A 76 0.99 -9.71 -7.34
N PRO A 77 2.01 -8.89 -7.71
CA PRO A 77 3.38 -9.40 -7.80
C PRO A 77 4.03 -9.62 -6.43
N PHE A 78 3.44 -9.12 -5.34
CA PHE A 78 3.97 -9.30 -3.99
C PHE A 78 3.51 -10.64 -3.43
N ILE A 79 4.47 -11.53 -3.26
CA ILE A 79 4.27 -12.84 -2.67
C ILE A 79 5.23 -13.02 -1.49
N LEU A 80 4.73 -13.60 -0.41
CA LEU A 80 5.58 -13.98 0.71
C LEU A 80 6.24 -15.34 0.40
N ILE A 81 7.56 -15.43 0.55
CA ILE A 81 8.30 -16.69 0.42
C ILE A 81 9.00 -16.97 1.75
N GLY A 82 8.79 -18.19 2.30
CA GLY A 82 9.33 -18.63 3.60
C GLY A 82 8.24 -18.88 4.64
N ASN A 83 8.62 -19.33 5.83
CA ASN A 83 7.68 -19.50 6.93
C ASN A 83 7.21 -18.12 7.41
N GLY A 84 5.92 -17.83 7.21
CA GLY A 84 5.27 -16.57 7.56
C GLY A 84 4.87 -16.44 9.04
N LEU A 85 5.63 -17.10 9.92
CA LEU A 85 5.49 -17.14 11.38
C LEU A 85 6.58 -16.30 12.05
#